data_AF-A0A7D5N701-F1
#
_entry.id   AF-A0A7D5N701-F1
#
_cell.length_a   1.000
_cell.length_b   1.000
_cell.length_c   1.000
_cell.angle_alpha   90.00
_cell.angle_beta   90.00
_cell.angle_gamma   90.00
#
_symmetry.space_group_name_H-M   'P 1'
#
loop_
_entity.id
_entity.type
_entity.pdbx_description
1 polymer ?
#
loop_
_entity_poly.entity_id
_entity_poly.type
_entity_poly.pdbx_seq_one_letter_code
_entity_poly.pdbx_strand_id
1 'polypeptide(L)'
;MYTDYNPNFMRSSTLKGLMVHTAKEAGEIGPELKFGYGLVDVENASKLIINDGLTSSIEENILNNGSSYTVQVTAGTTQPIVATLSWLDPIGSSMQCINDLDLRISSTSGTEFPWVLDNSKPLAPAIKADNTKDVLEKILIPNPVPGQTYDVTVTHKGILQGGAQNYSLIISGYANCASNSPSSVLITSDILSSTISLSMLIYLSKHKIQFNQMLLHAM
;
A
#
# COMPACT_ATOMS: atom_id res chain seq x y z
N MET A 1 -8.54 -6.17 -15.55
CA MET A 1 -7.45 -6.43 -14.57
C MET A 1 -7.74 -5.80 -13.22
N TYR A 2 -7.65 -4.47 -13.01
CA TYR A 2 -7.98 -3.88 -11.69
C TYR A 2 -9.46 -4.06 -11.31
N THR A 3 -10.37 -3.78 -12.25
CA THR A 3 -11.82 -3.93 -12.07
C THR A 3 -12.29 -5.37 -11.90
N ASP A 4 -11.41 -6.34 -12.15
CA ASP A 4 -11.72 -7.76 -11.94
C ASP A 4 -11.66 -8.11 -10.45
N TYR A 5 -10.91 -7.31 -9.66
CA TYR A 5 -10.75 -7.44 -8.21
C TYR A 5 -11.46 -6.31 -7.45
N ASN A 6 -11.70 -5.16 -8.09
CA ASN A 6 -12.33 -3.98 -7.48
C ASN A 6 -13.62 -3.58 -8.22
N PRO A 7 -14.75 -3.34 -7.53
CA PRO A 7 -16.02 -3.00 -8.18
C PRO A 7 -16.03 -1.58 -8.79
N ASN A 8 -15.12 -0.71 -8.36
CA ASN A 8 -14.99 0.67 -8.82
C ASN A 8 -13.76 0.83 -9.73
N PHE A 9 -13.79 1.86 -10.57
CA PHE A 9 -12.60 2.26 -11.32
C PHE A 9 -11.52 2.80 -10.38
N MET A 10 -10.26 2.47 -10.69
CA MET A 10 -9.09 2.95 -9.97
C MET A 10 -9.03 4.49 -10.00
N ARG A 11 -8.78 5.12 -8.86
CA ARG A 11 -8.50 6.56 -8.79
C ARG A 11 -7.14 6.87 -9.45
N SER A 12 -7.00 8.07 -10.01
CA SER A 12 -5.70 8.52 -10.54
C SER A 12 -4.63 8.64 -9.44
N SER A 13 -5.00 8.95 -8.20
CA SER A 13 -4.09 8.89 -7.04
C SER A 13 -3.57 7.48 -6.78
N THR A 14 -4.42 6.46 -6.96
CA THR A 14 -4.04 5.04 -6.83
C THR A 14 -3.08 4.64 -7.94
N LEU A 15 -3.36 5.04 -9.19
CA LEU A 15 -2.47 4.78 -10.31
C LEU A 15 -1.09 5.41 -10.10
N LYS A 16 -1.05 6.69 -9.69
CA LYS A 16 0.19 7.40 -9.35
C LYS A 16 0.94 6.70 -8.21
N GLY A 17 0.21 6.35 -7.15
CA GLY A 17 0.75 5.63 -6.01
C GLY A 17 1.38 4.30 -6.42
N LEU A 18 0.70 3.49 -7.25
CA LEU A 18 1.19 2.20 -7.73
C LEU A 18 2.48 2.36 -8.55
N MET A 19 2.50 3.30 -9.49
CA MET A 19 3.68 3.57 -10.32
C MET A 19 4.91 3.92 -9.48
N VAL A 20 4.74 4.73 -8.43
CA VAL A 20 5.84 5.13 -7.53
C VAL A 20 6.17 4.04 -6.51
N HIS A 21 5.17 3.29 -6.04
CA HIS A 21 5.36 2.22 -5.07
C HIS A 21 6.25 1.13 -5.63
N THR A 22 6.01 0.72 -6.89
CA THR A 22 6.73 -0.38 -7.54
C THR A 22 7.90 0.05 -8.40
N ALA A 23 8.19 1.35 -8.51
CA ALA A 23 9.30 1.85 -9.31
C ALA A 23 10.63 1.19 -8.94
N LYS A 24 11.42 0.84 -9.95
CA LYS A 24 12.79 0.35 -9.79
C LYS A 24 13.73 1.54 -9.66
N GLU A 25 14.54 1.56 -8.61
CA GLU A 25 15.53 2.62 -8.42
C GLU A 25 16.46 2.70 -9.64
N ALA A 26 16.65 3.93 -10.13
CA ALA A 26 17.52 4.24 -11.26
C ALA A 26 18.85 4.88 -10.82
N GLY A 27 19.00 5.13 -9.51
CA GLY A 27 20.18 5.67 -8.86
C GLY A 27 20.20 5.32 -7.36
N GLU A 28 20.23 6.34 -6.51
CA GLU A 28 20.22 6.19 -5.05
C GLU A 28 18.83 5.73 -4.55
N ILE A 29 18.76 5.20 -3.32
CA ILE A 29 17.48 4.84 -2.70
C ILE A 29 16.70 6.11 -2.38
N GLY A 30 15.44 6.18 -2.82
CA GLY A 30 14.57 7.33 -2.62
C GLY A 30 14.52 8.27 -3.83
N PRO A 31 13.72 9.34 -3.76
CA PRO A 31 13.51 10.21 -4.90
C PRO A 31 14.75 11.04 -5.25
N GLU A 32 14.99 11.23 -6.54
CA GLU A 32 16.02 12.11 -7.10
C GLU A 32 15.42 13.15 -8.04
N LEU A 33 16.10 14.29 -8.21
CA LEU A 33 15.68 15.29 -9.21
C LEU A 33 15.70 14.77 -10.65
N LYS A 34 16.62 13.83 -10.96
CA LYS A 34 16.81 13.33 -12.32
C LYS A 34 15.82 12.22 -12.68
N PHE A 35 15.55 11.32 -11.72
CA PHE A 35 14.80 10.09 -11.98
C PHE A 35 13.48 10.01 -11.21
N GLY A 36 13.17 10.98 -10.34
CA GLY A 36 12.10 10.83 -9.38
C GLY A 36 12.34 9.60 -8.52
N TYR A 37 11.31 8.77 -8.35
CA TYR A 37 11.40 7.48 -7.66
C TYR A 37 11.91 6.32 -8.56
N GLY A 38 12.37 6.61 -9.76
CA GLY A 38 12.94 5.62 -10.68
C GLY A 38 12.02 5.19 -11.83
N LEU A 39 12.31 4.02 -12.39
CA LEU A 39 11.66 3.48 -13.59
C LEU A 39 10.37 2.75 -13.24
N VAL A 40 9.28 3.06 -13.96
CA VAL A 40 7.99 2.40 -13.78
C VAL A 40 8.10 0.90 -13.99
N ASP A 41 7.60 0.12 -13.03
CA ASP A 41 7.51 -1.33 -13.10
C ASP A 41 6.05 -1.80 -13.15
N VAL A 42 5.56 -1.96 -14.38
CA VAL A 42 4.16 -2.37 -14.64
C VAL A 42 3.92 -3.82 -14.21
N GLU A 43 4.93 -4.68 -14.31
CA GLU A 43 4.80 -6.09 -13.92
C GLU A 43 4.62 -6.21 -12.41
N ASN A 44 5.46 -5.54 -11.62
CA ASN A 44 5.31 -5.53 -10.17
C ASN A 44 4.07 -4.78 -9.71
N ALA A 45 3.66 -3.70 -10.39
CA ALA A 45 2.38 -3.04 -10.12
C ALA A 45 1.20 -4.01 -10.33
N SER A 46 1.25 -4.82 -11.39
CA SER A 46 0.23 -5.83 -11.68
C SER A 46 0.19 -6.93 -10.61
N LYS A 47 1.37 -7.41 -10.18
CA LYS A 47 1.49 -8.39 -9.08
C LYS A 47 0.96 -7.83 -7.77
N LEU A 48 1.20 -6.56 -7.47
CA LEU A 48 0.68 -5.90 -6.27
C LEU A 48 -0.85 -5.86 -6.30
N ILE A 49 -1.45 -5.49 -7.44
CA ILE A 49 -2.92 -5.53 -7.60
C ILE A 49 -3.48 -6.94 -7.42
N ILE A 50 -2.83 -7.97 -7.98
CA ILE A 50 -3.27 -9.37 -7.86
C ILE A 50 -3.18 -9.86 -6.39
N ASN A 51 -2.20 -9.38 -5.64
CA ASN A 51 -1.96 -9.78 -4.25
C ASN A 51 -2.64 -8.85 -3.22
N ASP A 52 -3.50 -7.94 -3.68
CA ASP A 52 -4.28 -7.05 -2.83
C ASP A 52 -5.15 -7.87 -1.83
N GLY A 53 -5.06 -7.54 -0.54
CA GLY A 53 -5.66 -8.28 0.56
C GLY A 53 -4.90 -9.53 1.01
N LEU A 54 -3.77 -9.87 0.35
CA LEU A 54 -2.92 -11.00 0.71
C LEU A 54 -1.58 -10.52 1.29
N THR A 55 -0.66 -10.10 0.42
CA THR A 55 0.69 -9.63 0.79
C THR A 55 0.92 -8.14 0.45
N SER A 56 -0.11 -7.51 -0.11
CA SER A 56 -0.21 -6.08 -0.32
C SER A 56 -1.63 -5.60 -0.03
N SER A 57 -1.78 -4.30 0.26
CA SER A 57 -3.06 -3.62 0.48
C SER A 57 -3.11 -2.38 -0.39
N ILE A 58 -4.20 -2.19 -1.12
CA ILE A 58 -4.53 -0.98 -1.87
C ILE A 58 -5.84 -0.40 -1.31
N GLU A 59 -5.74 0.72 -0.58
CA GLU A 59 -6.89 1.32 0.09
C GLU A 59 -7.20 2.70 -0.49
N GLU A 60 -8.44 2.94 -0.90
CA GLU A 60 -8.93 4.22 -1.40
C GLU A 60 -9.88 4.88 -0.40
N ASN A 61 -9.32 5.61 0.55
CA ASN A 61 -10.02 6.12 1.72
C ASN A 61 -10.36 7.62 1.61
N ILE A 62 -11.06 8.12 2.64
CA ILE A 62 -11.38 9.54 2.86
C ILE A 62 -10.91 9.91 4.27
N LEU A 63 -10.04 10.90 4.38
CA LEU A 63 -9.61 11.45 5.68
C LEU A 63 -10.43 12.69 6.01
N ASN A 64 -11.12 12.70 7.14
CA ASN A 64 -11.91 13.86 7.60
C ASN A 64 -11.09 14.75 8.54
N ASN A 65 -11.49 16.02 8.66
CA ASN A 65 -10.90 16.95 9.62
C ASN A 65 -10.88 16.39 11.05
N GLY A 66 -9.73 16.50 11.71
CA GLY A 66 -9.48 15.95 13.06
C GLY A 66 -9.38 14.43 13.15
N SER A 67 -9.53 13.68 12.04
CA SER A 67 -9.39 12.22 12.04
C SER A 67 -7.98 11.75 11.68
N SER A 68 -7.67 10.53 12.10
CA SER A 68 -6.51 9.74 11.65
C SER A 68 -6.99 8.38 11.15
N TYR A 69 -6.14 7.71 10.38
CA TYR A 69 -6.33 6.32 9.98
C TYR A 69 -5.08 5.52 10.31
N THR A 70 -5.24 4.34 10.91
CA THR A 70 -4.12 3.45 11.22
C THR A 70 -4.48 2.03 10.80
N VAL A 71 -3.56 1.38 10.09
CA VAL A 71 -3.61 -0.04 9.76
C VAL A 71 -2.35 -0.72 10.29
N GLN A 72 -2.54 -1.88 10.92
CA GLN A 72 -1.45 -2.67 11.45
C GLN A 72 -0.98 -3.68 10.42
N VAL A 73 0.34 -3.75 10.22
CA VAL A 73 0.96 -4.74 9.35
C VAL A 73 2.05 -5.49 10.10
N THR A 74 2.05 -6.82 9.98
CA THR A 74 3.08 -7.66 10.60
C THR A 74 4.14 -8.02 9.58
N ALA A 75 5.41 -7.78 9.90
CA ALA A 75 6.51 -8.07 8.99
C ALA A 75 6.67 -9.57 8.73
N GLY A 76 6.87 -9.91 7.45
CA GLY A 76 7.29 -11.25 7.04
C GLY A 76 8.79 -11.49 7.31
N THR A 77 9.32 -12.57 6.74
CA THR A 77 10.71 -12.99 6.99
C THR A 77 11.74 -12.43 6.00
N THR A 78 11.31 -11.93 4.84
CA THR A 78 12.24 -11.67 3.72
C THR A 78 11.97 -10.41 2.91
N GLN A 79 10.85 -9.70 3.14
CA GLN A 79 10.46 -8.56 2.31
C GLN A 79 10.53 -7.24 3.10
N PRO A 80 10.98 -6.15 2.47
CA PRO A 80 10.90 -4.83 3.07
C PRO A 80 9.43 -4.40 3.20
N ILE A 81 9.08 -3.67 4.26
CA ILE A 81 7.78 -3.01 4.34
C ILE A 81 7.86 -1.71 3.54
N VAL A 82 6.94 -1.53 2.60
CA VAL A 82 6.80 -0.29 1.83
C VAL A 82 5.40 0.25 2.03
N ALA A 83 5.26 1.54 2.33
CA ALA A 83 3.98 2.23 2.32
C ALA A 83 4.09 3.48 1.44
N THR A 84 3.13 3.66 0.54
CA THR A 84 2.99 4.85 -0.31
C THR A 84 1.62 5.46 -0.11
N LEU A 85 1.58 6.72 0.32
CA LEU A 85 0.39 7.55 0.41
C LEU A 85 0.36 8.49 -0.80
N SER A 86 -0.76 8.60 -1.50
CA SER A 86 -0.93 9.54 -2.63
C SER A 86 -2.33 10.11 -2.68
N TRP A 87 -2.46 11.39 -3.00
CA TRP A 87 -3.73 12.07 -3.12
C TRP A 87 -3.73 13.07 -4.28
N LEU A 88 -4.92 13.50 -4.67
CA LEU A 88 -5.10 14.68 -5.51
C LEU A 88 -5.41 15.85 -4.59
N ASP A 89 -4.50 16.79 -4.51
CA ASP A 89 -4.66 17.99 -3.70
C ASP A 89 -5.69 18.94 -4.33
N PRO A 90 -6.47 19.69 -3.52
CA PRO A 90 -7.40 20.68 -4.06
C PRO A 90 -6.68 21.74 -4.89
N ILE A 91 -7.42 22.39 -5.79
CA ILE A 91 -6.88 23.54 -6.52
C ILE A 91 -6.83 24.73 -5.57
N GLY A 92 -5.67 25.39 -5.49
CA GLY A 92 -5.49 26.64 -4.77
C GLY A 92 -4.64 27.64 -5.54
N SER A 93 -4.49 28.82 -4.97
CA SER A 93 -3.78 29.95 -5.59
C SER A 93 -2.25 29.87 -5.47
N SER A 94 -1.73 28.94 -4.67
CA SER A 94 -0.29 28.72 -4.43
C SER A 94 0.18 27.40 -5.04
N MET A 95 1.45 27.32 -5.45
CA MET A 95 2.09 26.06 -5.88
C MET A 95 2.47 25.13 -4.70
N GLN A 96 1.83 25.29 -3.54
CA GLN A 96 2.10 24.51 -2.33
C GLN A 96 1.02 23.47 -2.13
N CYS A 97 1.38 22.34 -1.52
CA CYS A 97 0.43 21.35 -1.02
C CYS A 97 -0.52 22.02 -0.03
N ILE A 98 -1.82 21.93 -0.29
CA ILE A 98 -2.88 22.59 0.50
C ILE A 98 -3.32 21.66 1.63
N ASN A 99 -3.72 20.45 1.26
CA ASN A 99 -4.08 19.41 2.20
C ASN A 99 -2.83 18.57 2.48
N ASP A 100 -2.07 18.99 3.48
CA ASP A 100 -0.88 18.30 3.97
C ASP A 100 -1.30 17.02 4.73
N LEU A 101 -1.19 15.88 4.03
CA LEU A 101 -1.37 14.56 4.62
C LEU A 101 -0.01 13.98 5.04
N ASP A 102 0.01 13.34 6.19
CA ASP A 102 1.20 12.77 6.81
C ASP A 102 1.11 11.25 6.85
N LEU A 103 2.13 10.56 6.35
CA LEU A 103 2.36 9.13 6.50
C LEU A 103 3.46 8.88 7.53
N ARG A 104 3.22 7.97 8.48
CA ARG A 104 4.22 7.46 9.42
C ARG A 104 4.13 5.94 9.53
N ILE A 105 5.26 5.28 9.76
CA ILE A 105 5.27 3.88 10.20
C ILE A 105 5.94 3.81 11.56
N SER A 106 5.20 3.38 12.57
CA SER A 106 5.70 3.29 13.94
C SER A 106 5.80 1.85 14.41
N SER A 107 6.80 1.57 15.25
CA SER A 107 6.98 0.28 15.92
C SER A 107 7.65 0.50 17.28
N THR A 108 7.95 -0.59 18.00
CA THR A 108 8.74 -0.48 19.24
C THR A 108 10.16 0.05 19.01
N SER A 109 10.64 0.06 17.77
CA SER A 109 11.98 0.55 17.40
C SER A 109 12.02 2.05 17.10
N GLY A 110 10.86 2.71 16.99
CA GLY A 110 10.75 4.13 16.65
C GLY A 110 9.72 4.40 15.56
N THR A 111 9.76 5.63 15.05
CA THR A 111 8.89 6.10 13.96
C THR A 111 9.73 6.43 12.73
N GLU A 112 9.33 5.86 11.60
CA GLU A 112 9.91 6.11 10.29
C GLU A 112 9.14 7.21 9.56
N PHE A 113 9.89 7.98 8.77
CA PHE A 113 9.41 9.16 8.06
C PHE A 113 9.47 8.95 6.54
N PRO A 114 8.67 9.71 5.77
CA PRO A 114 8.73 9.68 4.31
C PRO A 114 10.05 10.27 3.79
N TRP A 115 10.32 10.01 2.52
CA TRP A 115 11.40 10.70 1.82
C TRP A 115 11.03 12.16 1.53
N VAL A 116 12.02 13.04 1.67
CA VAL A 116 11.96 14.46 1.31
C VAL A 116 13.13 14.79 0.39
N LEU A 117 12.82 15.38 -0.77
CA LEU A 117 13.80 15.85 -1.74
C LEU A 117 14.09 17.35 -1.54
N ASP A 118 15.36 17.71 -1.39
CA ASP A 118 15.79 19.10 -1.32
C ASP A 118 16.18 19.60 -2.73
N ASN A 119 15.24 20.28 -3.39
CA ASN A 119 15.45 20.84 -4.74
C ASN A 119 16.59 21.88 -4.80
N SER A 120 17.07 22.41 -3.66
CA SER A 120 18.22 23.31 -3.64
C SER A 120 19.57 22.59 -3.71
N LYS A 121 19.59 21.25 -3.52
CA LYS A 121 20.78 20.42 -3.52
C LYS A 121 20.65 19.28 -4.53
N PRO A 122 20.81 19.57 -5.84
CA PRO A 122 20.43 18.64 -6.89
C PRO A 122 21.22 17.33 -6.97
N LEU A 123 22.38 17.27 -6.29
CA LEU A 123 23.24 16.09 -6.23
C LEU A 123 23.19 15.38 -4.88
N ALA A 124 22.44 15.92 -3.90
CA ALA A 124 22.31 15.28 -2.60
C ALA A 124 21.20 14.22 -2.65
N PRO A 125 21.39 13.06 -1.99
CA PRO A 125 20.32 12.07 -1.86
C PRO A 125 19.17 12.64 -1.02
N ALA A 126 17.95 12.13 -1.26
CA ALA A 126 16.81 12.44 -0.41
C ALA A 126 17.04 12.00 1.04
N ILE A 127 16.40 12.71 1.96
CA ILE A 127 16.48 12.43 3.39
C ILE A 127 15.14 11.94 3.92
N LYS A 128 15.15 11.36 5.12
CA LYS A 128 13.94 11.05 5.88
C LYS A 128 13.57 12.22 6.76
N ALA A 129 12.40 12.81 6.54
CA ALA A 129 11.91 13.95 7.30
C ALA A 129 10.39 14.11 7.12
N ASP A 130 9.81 15.07 7.82
CA ASP A 130 8.43 15.51 7.60
C ASP A 130 8.29 16.16 6.20
N ASN A 131 7.43 15.62 5.34
CA ASN A 131 7.20 16.15 4.00
C ASN A 131 5.96 17.07 4.02
N THR A 132 6.13 18.30 3.56
CA THR A 132 5.08 19.34 3.59
C THR A 132 4.79 19.90 2.19
N LYS A 133 5.44 19.36 1.15
CA LYS A 133 5.44 19.94 -0.19
C LYS A 133 4.85 19.01 -1.24
N ASP A 134 5.00 17.70 -1.05
CA ASP A 134 4.60 16.72 -2.03
C ASP A 134 3.22 16.15 -1.73
N VAL A 135 2.46 15.88 -2.80
CA VAL A 135 1.15 15.20 -2.74
C VAL A 135 1.29 13.67 -2.84
N LEU A 136 2.44 13.18 -2.38
CA LEU A 136 2.83 11.78 -2.33
C LEU A 136 3.92 11.58 -1.29
N GLU A 137 3.75 10.59 -0.43
CA GLU A 137 4.73 10.19 0.58
C GLU A 137 5.04 8.70 0.45
N LYS A 138 6.32 8.32 0.54
CA LYS A 138 6.77 6.91 0.50
C LYS A 138 7.72 6.62 1.67
N ILE A 139 7.40 5.57 2.43
CA ILE A 139 8.25 5.01 3.48
C ILE A 139 8.70 3.62 3.05
N LEU A 140 9.97 3.31 3.30
CA LEU A 140 10.62 2.02 3.05
C LEU A 140 11.33 1.62 4.34
N ILE A 141 10.95 0.47 4.88
CA ILE A 141 11.67 -0.21 5.96
C ILE A 141 12.42 -1.38 5.31
N PRO A 142 13.72 -1.28 5.06
CA PRO A 142 14.45 -2.25 4.25
C PRO A 142 14.57 -3.62 4.93
N ASN A 143 14.73 -3.63 6.26
CA ASN A 143 14.95 -4.83 7.05
C ASN A 143 13.99 -4.84 8.25
N PRO A 144 12.68 -5.06 8.04
CA PRO A 144 11.73 -5.10 9.14
C PRO A 144 12.00 -6.35 10.00
N VAL A 145 11.73 -6.26 11.31
CA VAL A 145 11.95 -7.39 12.23
C VAL A 145 10.83 -8.41 12.02
N PRO A 146 11.13 -9.65 11.60
CA PRO A 146 10.09 -10.64 11.32
C PRO A 146 9.16 -10.87 12.52
N GLY A 147 7.85 -10.88 12.27
CA GLY A 147 6.82 -11.04 13.30
C GLY A 147 6.53 -9.78 14.14
N GLN A 148 7.31 -8.70 13.99
CA GLN A 148 6.99 -7.42 14.61
C GLN A 148 5.81 -6.77 13.87
N THR A 149 4.93 -6.13 14.63
CA THR A 149 3.83 -5.32 14.10
C THR A 149 4.25 -3.87 13.96
N TYR A 150 3.87 -3.27 12.84
CA TYR A 150 4.12 -1.89 12.47
C TYR A 150 2.78 -1.19 12.27
N ASP A 151 2.61 -0.04 12.91
CA ASP A 151 1.43 0.81 12.74
C ASP A 151 1.68 1.79 11.59
N VAL A 152 1.00 1.57 10.46
CA VAL A 152 1.01 2.50 9.33
C VAL A 152 -0.10 3.51 9.53
N THR A 153 0.27 4.76 9.81
CA THR A 153 -0.67 5.81 10.19
C THR A 153 -0.69 6.93 9.16
N VAL A 154 -1.90 7.34 8.77
CA VAL A 154 -2.20 8.51 7.95
C VAL A 154 -2.89 9.57 8.81
N THR A 155 -2.31 10.76 8.86
CA THR A 155 -2.84 11.94 9.53
C THR A 155 -2.88 13.13 8.57
N HIS A 156 -3.29 14.29 9.06
CA HIS A 156 -3.18 15.55 8.32
C HIS A 156 -2.80 16.70 9.25
N LYS A 157 -2.25 17.77 8.66
CA LYS A 157 -1.93 19.01 9.36
C LYS A 157 -3.04 20.04 9.14
N GLY A 158 -3.34 20.78 10.21
CA GLY A 158 -4.26 21.92 10.15
C GLY A 158 -5.71 21.51 9.85
N ILE A 159 -6.34 22.27 8.95
CA ILE A 159 -7.73 22.07 8.53
C ILE A 159 -7.71 21.77 7.03
N LEU A 160 -8.17 20.58 6.66
CA LEU A 160 -8.36 20.16 5.27
C LEU A 160 -9.36 21.09 4.57
N GLN A 161 -8.94 21.66 3.45
CA GLN A 161 -9.81 22.38 2.54
C GLN A 161 -10.90 21.43 2.02
N GLY A 162 -12.16 21.85 2.13
CA GLY A 162 -13.32 21.02 1.80
C GLY A 162 -13.79 20.09 2.93
N GLY A 163 -13.11 20.08 4.07
CA GLY A 163 -13.50 19.28 5.25
C GLY A 163 -12.97 17.85 5.27
N ALA A 164 -12.54 17.33 4.12
CA ALA A 164 -12.00 15.99 3.95
C ALA A 164 -11.10 15.89 2.71
N GLN A 165 -10.24 14.87 2.68
CA GLN A 165 -9.35 14.56 1.56
C GLN A 165 -9.44 13.08 1.18
N ASN A 166 -9.74 12.82 -0.09
CA ASN A 166 -9.61 11.47 -0.66
C ASN A 166 -8.14 11.11 -0.84
N TYR A 167 -7.75 9.91 -0.43
CA TYR A 167 -6.37 9.44 -0.61
C TYR A 167 -6.32 7.97 -1.00
N SER A 168 -5.15 7.54 -1.45
CA SER A 168 -4.81 6.16 -1.75
C SER A 168 -3.61 5.76 -0.88
N LEU A 169 -3.74 4.68 -0.13
CA LEU A 169 -2.67 4.09 0.68
C LEU A 169 -2.34 2.70 0.12
N ILE A 170 -1.08 2.51 -0.26
CA ILE A 170 -0.59 1.26 -0.83
C ILE A 170 0.49 0.71 0.09
N ILE A 171 0.31 -0.51 0.60
CA ILE A 171 1.24 -1.15 1.52
C ILE A 171 1.65 -2.50 0.94
N SER A 172 2.92 -2.87 1.03
CA SER A 172 3.41 -4.20 0.64
C SER A 172 4.50 -4.71 1.57
N GLY A 173 4.82 -5.99 1.44
CA GLY A 173 5.92 -6.64 2.18
C GLY A 173 5.56 -7.04 3.61
N TYR A 174 4.26 -7.12 3.91
CA TYR A 174 3.76 -7.68 5.16
C TYR A 174 3.33 -9.14 4.99
N ALA A 175 3.34 -9.87 6.09
CA ALA A 175 2.80 -11.22 6.15
C ALA A 175 1.29 -11.16 6.38
N ASN A 176 0.52 -11.95 5.62
CA ASN A 176 -0.83 -12.24 6.04
C ASN A 176 -0.74 -13.18 7.24
N CYS A 177 -0.85 -12.63 8.45
CA CYS A 177 -1.13 -13.43 9.64
C CYS A 177 -2.57 -13.92 9.54
N ALA A 178 -2.86 -14.81 8.60
CA ALA A 178 -3.98 -15.71 8.78
C ALA A 178 -3.65 -16.52 10.04
N SER A 179 -4.22 -16.14 11.17
CA SER A 179 -4.23 -16.90 12.43
C SER A 179 -5.05 -18.19 12.31
N ASN A 180 -4.93 -18.86 11.17
CA ASN A 180 -5.39 -20.21 10.90
C ASN A 180 -4.20 -21.01 10.38
N SER A 181 -3.12 -21.09 11.16
CA SER A 181 -2.38 -22.34 11.12
C SER A 181 -3.29 -23.36 11.78
N PRO A 182 -3.84 -24.37 11.09
CA PRO A 182 -4.36 -25.51 11.80
C PRO A 182 -3.15 -26.06 12.55
N SER A 183 -3.12 -25.91 13.88
CA SER A 183 -2.36 -26.84 14.72
C SER A 183 -2.62 -28.21 14.14
N SER A 184 -1.57 -28.99 13.84
CA SER A 184 -1.68 -30.29 13.18
C SER A 184 -2.84 -31.11 13.76
N VAL A 185 -4.00 -31.02 13.12
CA VAL A 185 -5.19 -31.77 13.51
C VAL A 185 -4.92 -33.16 13.01
N LEU A 186 -4.79 -34.12 13.93
CA LEU A 186 -4.81 -35.53 13.59
C LEU A 186 -6.16 -35.80 12.92
N ILE A 187 -6.14 -35.93 11.60
CA ILE A 187 -7.35 -36.18 10.81
C ILE A 187 -7.77 -37.62 11.09
N THR A 188 -8.81 -37.77 11.92
CA THR A 188 -9.66 -38.96 11.89
C THR A 188 -10.77 -38.72 10.88
N SER A 189 -11.27 -39.77 10.25
CA SER A 189 -12.11 -39.77 9.04
C SER A 189 -13.49 -39.08 9.15
N ASP A 190 -13.83 -38.47 10.29
CA ASP A 190 -15.21 -38.12 10.64
C ASP A 190 -15.60 -36.65 10.44
N ILE A 191 -14.72 -35.80 9.89
CA ILE A 191 -15.02 -34.38 9.62
C ILE A 191 -15.22 -34.09 8.13
N LEU A 192 -16.27 -34.69 7.56
CA LEU A 192 -16.90 -34.26 6.31
C LEU A 192 -18.21 -33.52 6.59
N SER A 193 -18.18 -32.45 7.40
CA SER A 193 -19.28 -31.48 7.45
C SER A 193 -18.89 -30.25 8.29
N SER A 194 -18.89 -29.08 7.64
CA SER A 194 -18.86 -27.71 8.22
C SER A 194 -17.55 -27.30 8.93
N THR A 195 -16.90 -26.18 8.63
CA THR A 195 -17.37 -24.84 8.24
C THR A 195 -16.37 -24.15 7.31
N ILE A 196 -16.77 -23.82 6.09
CA ILE A 196 -16.06 -22.83 5.25
C ILE A 196 -16.75 -21.49 5.52
N SER A 197 -16.01 -20.49 5.99
CA SER A 197 -16.51 -19.12 6.16
C SER A 197 -17.11 -18.61 4.85
N LEU A 198 -18.22 -17.87 4.92
CA LEU A 198 -18.89 -17.28 3.76
C LEU A 198 -17.92 -16.44 2.91
N SER A 199 -16.92 -15.81 3.53
CA SER A 199 -15.84 -15.08 2.83
C SER A 199 -15.00 -15.98 1.92
N MET A 200 -14.68 -17.20 2.36
CA MET A 200 -13.88 -18.17 1.61
C MET A 200 -14.71 -18.85 0.51
N LEU A 201 -16.02 -18.99 0.72
CA LEU A 201 -16.95 -19.47 -0.31
C LEU A 201 -17.10 -18.45 -1.45
N ILE A 202 -17.18 -17.15 -1.13
CA ILE A 202 -17.23 -16.06 -2.11
C ILE A 202 -15.93 -15.98 -2.91
N TYR A 203 -14.78 -16.14 -2.25
CA TYR A 203 -13.46 -16.17 -2.89
C TYR A 203 -13.34 -17.33 -3.90
N LEU A 204 -13.71 -18.55 -3.49
CA LEU A 204 -13.66 -19.74 -4.36
C LEU A 204 -14.70 -19.70 -5.49
N SER A 205 -15.88 -19.10 -5.25
CA SER A 205 -16.91 -18.91 -6.27
C SER A 205 -16.47 -17.95 -7.38
N LYS A 206 -15.77 -16.86 -7.04
CA LYS A 206 -15.28 -15.89 -8.02
C LYS A 206 -14.16 -16.47 -8.91
N HIS A 207 -13.39 -17.43 -8.41
CA HIS A 207 -12.23 -17.97 -9.14
C HIS A 207 -12.47 -19.32 -9.85
N LYS A 208 -13.47 -20.11 -9.45
CA LYS A 208 -13.85 -21.33 -10.21
C LYS A 208 -14.37 -21.05 -11.62
N ILE A 209 -14.98 -19.88 -11.85
CA ILE A 209 -15.53 -19.49 -13.16
C ILE A 209 -14.41 -19.15 -14.15
N GLN A 210 -13.30 -18.56 -13.67
CA GLN A 210 -12.15 -18.18 -14.49
C GLN A 210 -11.31 -19.38 -14.94
N PHE A 211 -11.17 -20.41 -14.10
CA PHE A 211 -10.38 -21.60 -14.45
C PHE A 211 -11.03 -22.44 -15.56
N ASN A 212 -12.36 -22.55 -15.57
CA ASN A 212 -13.08 -23.30 -16.61
C ASN A 212 -13.20 -22.55 -17.95
N GLN A 213 -13.10 -21.21 -17.96
CA GLN A 213 -13.09 -20.44 -19.21
C GLN A 213 -11.70 -20.39 -19.88
N MET A 214 -10.62 -20.57 -19.13
CA MET A 214 -9.26 -20.64 -19.67
C MET A 214 -8.98 -21.98 -20.38
N LEU A 215 -9.60 -23.08 -19.94
CA LEU A 215 -9.48 -24.39 -20.59
C LEU A 215 -10.32 -24.54 -21.87
N LEU A 216 -11.32 -23.68 -22.09
CA LEU A 216 -12.16 -23.71 -23.30
C LEU A 216 -11.58 -22.93 -24.49
N HIS A 217 -10.53 -22.15 -24.28
CA HIS A 217 -9.81 -21.41 -25.35
C HIS A 217 -8.40 -21.94 -25.62
N ALA A 218 -8.04 -23.08 -25.00
CA ALA A 218 -6.76 -23.76 -25.18
C ALA A 218 -6.91 -25.19 -25.75
N MET A 219 -8.07 -25.51 -26.34
CA MET A 219 -8.30 -26.68 -27.19
C MET A 219 -8.82 -26.25 -28.55
#